data_AF-A0A1I8BJN1-F1
#
_entry.id   AF-A0A1I8BJN1-F1
#
_cell.length_a   1.000
_cell.length_b   1.000
_cell.length_c   1.000
_cell.angle_alpha   90.00
_cell.angle_beta   90.00
_cell.angle_gamma   90.00
#
_symmetry.space_group_name_H-M   'P 1'
#
loop_
_entity.id
_entity.type
_entity.pdbx_description
1 polymer ?
#
loop_
_entity_poly.entity_id
_entity_poly.type
_entity_poly.pdbx_seq_one_letter_code
_entity_poly.pdbx_strand_id
1 'polypeptide(L)'
;MFPTSTQKRFWIFGNKNELMEMRNAVNKAHIDRFKAILAEYPHVASQEDFLTADEEAVFCRIVTETGIRFGDEFRPEMWPSVRWTAFAYFKRFYLRHSVMEYSPKNVMVACYYLAAKMCLYGDVMLLYPPSQIALAAIKYGLDKTLGGMFGGKCPEKLPKLRIKIIKFSA
;
A
#
# COMPACT_ATOMS: atom_id res chain seq x y z
N MET A 1 18.44 -0.20 22.87
CA MET A 1 19.05 -1.51 22.58
C MET A 1 18.17 -2.29 21.61
N PHE A 2 18.72 -2.80 20.50
CA PHE A 2 17.98 -3.56 19.49
C PHE A 2 17.43 -4.94 19.95
N PRO A 3 18.15 -5.74 20.78
CA PRO A 3 17.68 -7.07 21.18
C PRO A 3 16.35 -7.09 21.96
N THR A 4 16.02 -6.00 22.66
CA THR A 4 14.78 -5.85 23.44
C THR A 4 13.70 -5.07 22.67
N SER A 5 13.96 -4.70 21.41
CA SER A 5 13.04 -3.89 20.62
C SER A 5 11.79 -4.68 20.17
N THR A 6 10.68 -3.95 20.02
CA THR A 6 9.45 -4.48 19.43
C THR A 6 9.65 -4.91 17.97
N GLN A 7 10.59 -4.28 17.26
CA GLN A 7 10.96 -4.67 15.90
C GLN A 7 11.49 -6.11 15.87
N LYS A 8 12.43 -6.46 16.74
CA LYS A 8 12.98 -7.83 16.81
C LYS A 8 11.92 -8.85 17.21
N ARG A 9 11.00 -8.49 18.10
CA ARG A 9 9.97 -9.40 18.62
C ARG A 9 8.86 -9.74 17.61
N PHE A 10 8.44 -8.78 16.79
CA PHE A 10 7.21 -8.94 15.98
C PHE A 10 7.43 -8.83 14.47
N TRP A 11 8.57 -8.32 14.02
CA TRP A 11 8.78 -7.94 12.62
C TRP A 11 10.09 -8.46 12.01
N ILE A 12 10.80 -9.31 12.75
CA ILE A 12 11.97 -10.03 12.25
C ILE A 12 11.65 -11.51 12.38
N PHE A 13 11.63 -12.19 11.25
CA PHE A 13 11.31 -13.62 11.14
C PHE A 13 12.59 -14.40 10.96
N GLY A 14 12.65 -15.61 11.54
CA GLY A 14 13.85 -16.45 11.45
C GLY A 14 13.99 -17.08 10.07
N ASN A 15 12.85 -17.44 9.45
CA ASN A 15 12.79 -18.17 8.20
C ASN A 15 11.86 -17.49 7.19
N LYS A 16 12.17 -17.66 5.89
CA LYS A 16 11.31 -17.17 4.81
C LYS A 16 9.95 -17.86 4.78
N ASN A 17 9.89 -19.13 5.20
CA ASN A 17 8.67 -19.95 5.17
C ASN A 17 7.60 -19.41 6.13
N GLU A 18 8.02 -18.97 7.33
CA GLU A 18 7.12 -18.34 8.32
C GLU A 18 6.39 -17.12 7.72
N LEU A 19 7.10 -16.31 6.92
CA LEU A 19 6.52 -15.18 6.23
C LEU A 19 5.49 -15.59 5.16
N MET A 20 5.76 -16.67 4.43
CA MET A 20 4.84 -17.20 3.41
C MET A 20 3.60 -17.80 4.05
N GLU A 21 3.76 -18.54 5.15
CA GLU A 21 2.66 -19.13 5.91
C GLU A 21 1.71 -18.05 6.42
N MET A 22 2.23 -16.96 7.00
CA MET A 22 1.39 -15.84 7.42
C MET A 22 0.62 -15.21 6.26
N ARG A 23 1.27 -15.00 5.10
CA ARG A 23 0.61 -14.44 3.92
C ARG A 23 -0.51 -15.34 3.40
N ASN A 24 -0.23 -16.65 3.31
CA ASN A 24 -1.21 -17.65 2.89
C ASN A 24 -2.38 -17.74 3.88
N ALA A 25 -2.11 -17.64 5.18
CA ALA A 25 -3.14 -17.63 6.22
C ALA A 25 -4.06 -16.41 6.09
N VAL A 26 -3.50 -15.21 5.87
CA VAL A 26 -4.29 -13.98 5.68
C VAL A 26 -5.12 -14.06 4.40
N ASN A 27 -4.53 -14.52 3.29
CA ASN A 27 -5.22 -14.67 2.02
C ASN A 27 -6.40 -15.66 2.16
N LYS A 28 -6.16 -16.83 2.76
CA LYS A 28 -7.20 -17.83 3.02
C LYS A 28 -8.32 -17.27 3.91
N ALA A 29 -7.97 -16.62 5.02
CA ALA A 29 -8.96 -16.01 5.91
C ALA A 29 -9.76 -14.89 5.23
N HIS A 30 -9.17 -14.18 4.27
CA HIS A 30 -9.89 -13.20 3.46
C HIS A 30 -10.85 -13.90 2.49
N ILE A 31 -10.40 -14.89 1.73
CA ILE A 31 -11.23 -15.67 0.81
C ILE A 31 -12.42 -16.30 1.54
N ASP A 32 -12.21 -16.90 2.71
CA ASP A 32 -13.28 -17.54 3.48
C ASP A 32 -14.34 -16.54 3.93
N ARG A 33 -13.92 -15.35 4.40
CA ARG A 33 -14.84 -14.24 4.76
C ARG A 33 -15.62 -13.72 3.55
N PHE A 34 -14.95 -13.51 2.42
CA PHE A 34 -15.60 -12.98 1.22
C PHE A 34 -16.50 -14.00 0.53
N LYS A 35 -16.17 -15.30 0.58
CA LYS A 35 -17.06 -16.36 0.10
C LYS A 35 -18.39 -16.40 0.86
N ALA A 36 -18.37 -16.16 2.17
CA ALA A 36 -19.60 -16.07 2.97
C ALA A 36 -20.50 -14.92 2.49
N ILE A 37 -19.89 -13.76 2.17
CA ILE A 37 -20.62 -12.59 1.64
C ILE A 37 -21.13 -12.85 0.22
N LEU A 38 -20.34 -13.51 -0.64
CA LEU A 38 -20.74 -13.82 -2.02
C LEU A 38 -21.88 -14.85 -2.09
N ALA A 39 -22.00 -15.75 -1.11
CA ALA A 39 -23.14 -16.66 -1.02
C ALA A 39 -24.47 -15.91 -0.85
N GLU A 40 -24.44 -14.75 -0.19
CA GLU A 40 -25.60 -13.87 -0.02
C GLU A 40 -25.90 -13.04 -1.29
N TYR A 41 -24.85 -12.69 -2.07
CA TYR A 41 -24.96 -11.88 -3.29
C TYR A 41 -24.27 -12.54 -4.51
N PRO A 42 -24.87 -13.58 -5.10
CA PRO A 42 -24.24 -14.41 -6.13
C PRO A 42 -24.00 -13.72 -7.48
N HIS A 43 -24.54 -12.51 -7.68
CA HIS A 43 -24.46 -11.75 -8.93
C HIS A 43 -23.34 -10.70 -8.97
N VAL A 44 -22.59 -10.53 -7.86
CA VAL A 44 -21.66 -9.39 -7.70
C VAL A 44 -20.21 -9.76 -8.03
N ALA A 45 -19.76 -10.98 -7.73
CA ALA A 45 -18.42 -11.43 -8.11
C ALA A 45 -18.36 -12.94 -8.32
N SER A 46 -17.46 -13.36 -9.19
CA SER A 46 -17.17 -14.77 -9.46
C SER A 46 -15.99 -15.24 -8.62
N GLN A 47 -15.92 -16.55 -8.32
CA GLN A 47 -14.77 -17.11 -7.59
C GLN A 47 -13.43 -16.95 -8.34
N GLU A 48 -13.45 -16.65 -9.64
CA GLU A 48 -12.26 -16.38 -10.44
C GLU A 48 -11.62 -15.00 -10.15
N ASP A 49 -12.30 -14.13 -9.39
CA ASP A 49 -11.82 -12.77 -9.11
C ASP A 49 -10.85 -12.68 -7.92
N PHE A 50 -10.64 -13.77 -7.18
CA PHE A 50 -9.74 -13.79 -6.02
C PHE A 50 -8.26 -13.93 -6.42
N LEU A 51 -7.41 -13.07 -5.84
CA LEU A 51 -5.97 -13.12 -6.06
C LEU A 51 -5.31 -14.19 -5.17
N THR A 52 -4.34 -14.90 -5.75
CA THR A 52 -3.42 -15.75 -5.00
C THR A 52 -2.42 -14.92 -4.19
N ALA A 53 -1.84 -15.50 -3.14
CA ALA A 53 -0.88 -14.80 -2.28
C ALA A 53 0.36 -14.28 -3.05
N ASP A 54 0.76 -14.97 -4.13
CA ASP A 54 1.85 -14.54 -5.00
C ASP A 54 1.46 -13.33 -5.85
N GLU A 55 0.23 -13.30 -6.39
CA GLU A 55 -0.30 -12.14 -7.13
C GLU A 55 -0.44 -10.93 -6.22
N GLU A 56 -0.91 -11.12 -4.98
CA GLU A 56 -0.94 -10.06 -3.97
C GLU A 56 0.45 -9.50 -3.67
N ALA A 57 1.47 -10.37 -3.61
CA ALA A 57 2.86 -9.96 -3.40
C ALA A 57 3.41 -9.16 -4.59
N VAL A 58 3.09 -9.56 -5.82
CA VAL A 58 3.45 -8.81 -7.03
C VAL A 58 2.78 -7.44 -7.02
N PHE A 59 1.50 -7.36 -6.65
CA PHE A 59 0.78 -6.09 -6.58
C PHE A 59 1.37 -5.16 -5.52
N CYS A 60 1.67 -5.68 -4.33
CA CYS A 60 2.38 -4.95 -3.28
C CYS A 60 3.74 -4.42 -3.78
N ARG A 61 4.48 -5.20 -4.57
CA ARG A 61 5.77 -4.79 -5.13
C ARG A 61 5.62 -3.61 -6.09
N ILE A 62 4.67 -3.68 -7.02
CA ILE A 62 4.42 -2.60 -8.00
C ILE A 62 4.05 -1.29 -7.30
N VAL A 63 3.18 -1.37 -6.28
CA VAL A 63 2.77 -0.19 -5.51
C VAL A 63 3.95 0.35 -4.69
N THR A 64 4.79 -0.53 -4.15
CA THR A 64 6.02 -0.15 -3.44
C THR A 64 6.94 0.64 -4.38
N GLU A 65 7.23 0.14 -5.58
CA GLU A 65 8.06 0.82 -6.57
C GLU A 65 7.50 2.19 -6.96
N THR A 66 6.18 2.26 -7.17
CA THR A 66 5.47 3.53 -7.45
C THR A 66 5.60 4.50 -6.27
N GLY A 67 5.51 3.98 -5.04
CA GLY A 67 5.72 4.75 -3.82
C GLY A 67 7.14 5.30 -3.69
N ILE A 68 8.17 4.59 -4.18
CA ILE A 68 9.57 5.07 -4.09
C ILE A 68 9.71 6.29 -4.99
N ARG A 69 9.22 6.15 -6.23
CA ARG A 69 9.19 7.24 -7.20
C ARG A 69 8.41 8.45 -6.69
N PHE A 70 7.30 8.24 -5.98
CA PHE A 70 6.56 9.33 -5.35
C PHE A 70 7.44 10.10 -4.35
N GLY A 71 8.21 9.42 -3.51
CA GLY A 71 9.13 10.05 -2.57
C GLY A 71 10.24 10.86 -3.26
N ASP A 72 10.80 10.32 -4.34
CA ASP A 72 11.91 10.94 -5.08
C ASP A 72 11.47 12.15 -5.92
N GLU A 73 10.26 12.10 -6.47
CA GLU A 73 9.68 13.17 -7.29
C GLU A 73 8.99 14.26 -6.44
N PHE A 74 8.76 14.02 -5.14
CA PHE A 74 8.15 15.01 -4.25
C PHE A 74 9.05 16.23 -4.05
N ARG A 75 8.44 17.42 -4.07
CA ARG A 75 9.13 18.71 -3.89
C ARG A 75 8.38 19.56 -2.86
N PRO A 76 9.07 20.10 -1.81
CA PRO A 76 10.49 19.91 -1.47
C PRO A 76 10.83 18.45 -1.12
N GLU A 77 12.09 18.04 -1.28
CA GLU A 77 12.50 16.65 -1.11
C GLU A 77 12.15 16.13 0.30
N MET A 78 11.46 14.99 0.37
CA MET A 78 11.17 14.32 1.63
C MET A 78 12.43 13.72 2.22
N TRP A 79 12.52 13.70 3.55
CA TRP A 79 13.65 13.07 4.22
C TRP A 79 13.68 11.55 3.94
N PRO A 80 14.86 10.96 3.69
CA PRO A 80 14.98 9.53 3.42
C PRO A 80 14.36 8.65 4.52
N SER A 81 14.40 9.09 5.78
CA SER A 81 13.82 8.40 6.94
C SER A 81 12.30 8.24 6.81
N VAL A 82 11.59 9.27 6.32
CA VAL A 82 10.13 9.23 6.10
C VAL A 82 9.78 8.16 5.08
N ARG A 83 10.52 8.14 3.96
CA ARG A 83 10.34 7.18 2.86
C ARG A 83 10.47 5.74 3.36
N TRP A 84 11.59 5.40 4.01
CA TRP A 84 11.83 4.04 4.49
C TRP A 84 10.86 3.62 5.60
N THR A 85 10.43 4.56 6.44
CA THR A 85 9.44 4.31 7.49
C THR A 85 8.06 4.02 6.89
N ALA A 86 7.65 4.77 5.86
CA ALA A 86 6.41 4.51 5.11
C ALA A 86 6.44 3.12 4.48
N PHE A 87 7.57 2.72 3.89
CA PHE A 87 7.75 1.37 3.34
C PHE A 87 7.64 0.26 4.38
N ALA A 88 8.23 0.46 5.55
CA ALA A 88 8.10 -0.48 6.64
C ALA A 88 6.64 -0.62 7.06
N TYR A 89 5.90 0.49 7.22
CA TYR A 89 4.48 0.45 7.54
C TYR A 89 3.62 -0.22 6.48
N PHE A 90 3.86 0.07 5.21
CA PHE A 90 3.15 -0.55 4.10
C PHE A 90 3.32 -2.08 4.09
N LYS A 91 4.56 -2.56 4.20
CA LYS A 91 4.85 -4.01 4.25
C LYS A 91 4.24 -4.66 5.48
N ARG A 92 4.28 -3.99 6.64
CA ARG A 92 3.71 -4.49 7.89
C ARG A 92 2.18 -4.57 7.85
N PHE A 93 1.53 -3.61 7.20
CA PHE A 93 0.09 -3.60 7.00
C PHE A 93 -0.38 -4.80 6.17
N TYR A 94 0.25 -5.02 5.02
CA TYR A 94 -0.09 -6.15 4.13
C TYR A 94 0.39 -7.52 4.59
N LEU A 95 1.04 -7.62 5.76
CA LEU A 95 1.28 -8.91 6.41
C LEU A 95 0.08 -9.38 7.24
N ARG A 96 -0.86 -8.50 7.58
CA ARG A 96 -2.06 -8.83 8.36
C ARG A 96 -3.36 -8.59 7.60
N HIS A 97 -3.31 -7.80 6.53
CA HIS A 97 -4.44 -7.47 5.69
C HIS A 97 -4.19 -7.92 4.25
N SER A 98 -5.26 -8.34 3.58
CA SER A 98 -5.22 -8.67 2.14
C SER A 98 -5.32 -7.40 1.29
N VAL A 99 -4.75 -7.47 0.08
CA VAL A 99 -4.78 -6.39 -0.92
C VAL A 99 -6.20 -6.15 -1.44
N MET A 100 -7.03 -7.18 -1.42
CA MET A 100 -8.40 -7.12 -1.94
C MET A 100 -9.33 -6.29 -1.04
N GLU A 101 -9.01 -6.15 0.25
CA GLU A 101 -9.81 -5.39 1.22
C GLU A 101 -9.54 -3.88 1.17
N TYR A 102 -8.29 -3.49 0.88
CA TYR A 102 -7.85 -2.10 0.91
C TYR A 102 -7.03 -1.73 -0.32
N SER A 103 -7.47 -0.68 -1.03
CA SER A 103 -6.73 -0.14 -2.18
C SER A 103 -5.31 0.29 -1.79
N PRO A 104 -4.26 -0.35 -2.34
CA PRO A 104 -2.89 -0.11 -1.88
C PRO A 104 -2.33 1.24 -2.27
N LYS A 105 -2.94 1.93 -3.26
CA LYS A 105 -2.62 3.34 -3.53
C LYS A 105 -2.96 4.22 -2.34
N ASN A 106 -4.16 4.03 -1.78
CA ASN A 106 -4.64 4.81 -0.63
C ASN A 106 -3.84 4.46 0.64
N VAL A 107 -3.57 3.17 0.85
CA VAL A 107 -2.76 2.71 1.98
C VAL A 107 -1.34 3.29 1.92
N MET A 108 -0.71 3.30 0.73
CA MET A 108 0.62 3.89 0.57
C MET A 108 0.65 5.37 0.94
N VAL A 109 -0.31 6.16 0.47
CA VAL A 109 -0.41 7.59 0.83
C VAL A 109 -0.65 7.78 2.33
N ALA A 110 -1.50 6.94 2.94
CA ALA A 110 -1.72 6.97 4.39
C ALA A 110 -0.45 6.60 5.19
N CYS A 111 0.33 5.62 4.72
CA CYS A 111 1.63 5.28 5.31
C CYS A 111 2.63 6.42 5.21
N TYR A 112 2.68 7.12 4.07
CA TYR A 112 3.51 8.33 3.92
C TYR A 112 3.09 9.44 4.89
N TYR A 113 1.78 9.68 5.03
CA TYR A 113 1.28 10.65 6.00
C TYR A 113 1.66 10.28 7.44
N LEU A 114 1.47 9.02 7.83
CA LEU A 114 1.82 8.55 9.17
C LEU A 114 3.33 8.62 9.42
N ALA A 115 4.14 8.22 8.43
CA ALA A 115 5.60 8.27 8.53
C ALA A 115 6.12 9.71 8.60
N ALA A 116 5.57 10.62 7.78
CA ALA A 116 5.88 12.03 7.84
C ALA A 116 5.54 12.58 9.22
N LYS A 117 4.33 12.29 9.72
CA LYS A 117 3.92 12.67 11.07
C LYS A 117 4.89 12.15 12.13
N MET A 118 5.23 10.86 12.14
CA MET A 118 6.10 10.25 13.15
C MET A 118 7.56 10.73 13.09
N CYS A 119 8.13 10.87 11.90
CA CYS A 119 9.53 11.32 11.74
C CYS A 119 9.68 12.84 11.93
N LEU A 120 8.68 13.64 11.55
CA LEU A 120 8.75 15.11 11.66
C LEU A 120 8.50 15.60 13.09
N TYR A 121 7.87 14.83 13.97
CA TYR A 121 7.77 15.16 15.40
C TYR A 121 9.13 15.20 16.12
N GLY A 122 10.17 14.60 15.56
CA GLY A 122 11.53 14.63 16.13
C GLY A 122 12.28 15.94 15.86
N ASP A 123 12.20 16.46 14.63
CA ASP A 123 13.13 17.51 14.16
C ASP A 123 12.46 18.76 13.54
N VAL A 124 11.16 18.75 13.18
CA VAL A 124 10.53 19.85 12.41
C VAL A 124 9.15 20.22 12.96
N MET A 125 9.06 20.54 14.25
CA MET A 125 7.89 21.25 14.78
C MET A 125 7.90 22.75 14.40
N LEU A 126 8.99 23.27 13.81
CA LEU A 126 9.20 24.71 13.62
C LEU A 126 8.89 25.27 12.22
N LEU A 127 8.68 24.45 11.18
CA LEU A 127 8.58 24.99 9.80
C LEU A 127 7.23 24.83 9.10
N TYR A 128 6.50 23.72 9.24
CA TYR A 128 5.18 23.58 8.58
C TYR A 128 4.19 22.70 9.36
N PRO A 129 2.90 23.08 9.42
CA PRO A 129 1.86 22.23 9.98
C PRO A 129 1.78 20.89 9.22
N PRO A 130 1.69 19.73 9.90
CA PRO A 130 1.55 18.42 9.26
C PRO A 130 0.38 18.32 8.26
N SER A 131 -0.66 19.15 8.47
CA SER A 131 -1.80 19.28 7.56
C SER A 131 -1.41 19.89 6.20
N GLN A 132 -0.44 20.80 6.14
CA GLN A 132 0.00 21.42 4.88
C GLN A 132 0.88 20.47 4.05
N ILE A 133 1.74 19.69 4.70
CA ILE A 133 2.54 18.67 4.01
C ILE A 133 1.61 17.58 3.46
N ALA A 134 0.60 17.17 4.26
CA ALA A 134 -0.41 16.21 3.83
C ALA A 134 -1.25 16.73 2.66
N LEU A 135 -1.71 17.98 2.73
CA LEU A 135 -2.50 18.60 1.66
C LEU A 135 -1.66 18.79 0.40
N ALA A 136 -0.37 19.16 0.52
CA ALA A 136 0.54 19.24 -0.61
C ALA A 136 0.84 17.88 -1.23
N ALA A 137 1.02 16.83 -0.42
CA ALA A 137 1.22 15.46 -0.89
C ALA A 137 -0.03 14.88 -1.57
N ILE A 138 -1.22 15.13 -1.00
CA ILE A 138 -2.50 14.73 -1.59
C ILE A 138 -2.77 15.51 -2.87
N LYS A 139 -2.55 16.83 -2.88
CA LYS A 139 -2.69 17.67 -4.07
C LYS A 139 -1.73 17.26 -5.17
N TYR A 140 -0.45 17.01 -4.86
CA TYR A 140 0.53 16.53 -5.83
C TYR A 140 0.16 15.14 -6.36
N GLY A 141 -0.28 14.22 -5.48
CA GLY A 141 -0.77 12.90 -5.88
C GLY A 141 -2.00 12.99 -6.78
N LEU A 142 -2.95 13.89 -6.47
CA LEU A 142 -4.15 14.16 -7.27
C LEU A 142 -3.79 14.83 -8.61
N ASP A 143 -2.95 15.85 -8.63
CA ASP A 143 -2.54 16.53 -9.87
C ASP A 143 -1.78 15.59 -10.81
N LYS A 144 -0.98 14.66 -10.27
CA LYS A 144 -0.26 13.68 -11.09
C LYS A 144 -1.15 12.53 -11.57
N THR A 145 -2.15 12.13 -10.78
CA THR A 145 -3.13 11.09 -11.17
C THR A 145 -4.21 11.63 -12.11
N LEU A 146 -4.65 12.89 -11.94
CA LEU A 146 -5.56 13.62 -12.83
C LEU A 146 -4.85 14.13 -14.09
N GLY A 147 -3.61 14.62 -13.98
CA GLY A 147 -2.78 15.02 -15.12
C GLY A 147 -2.41 13.83 -16.02
N GLY A 148 -2.27 12.63 -15.45
CA GLY A 148 -2.14 11.39 -16.22
C GLY A 148 -3.40 10.97 -16.98
N MET A 149 -4.59 11.40 -16.55
CA MET A 149 -5.85 11.14 -17.30
C MET A 149 -6.05 12.11 -18.48
N PHE A 150 -5.42 13.29 -18.47
CA PHE A 150 -5.54 14.28 -19.55
C PHE A 150 -4.30 14.42 -20.45
N GLY A 151 -3.15 13.79 -20.13
CA GLY A 151 -1.91 14.10 -20.86
C GLY A 151 -0.80 13.04 -20.94
N GLY A 152 -1.06 11.75 -20.70
CA GLY A 152 0.01 10.74 -20.76
C GLY A 152 -0.42 9.41 -21.38
N LYS A 153 0.18 9.05 -22.53
CA LYS A 153 0.05 7.71 -23.12
C LYS A 153 0.31 6.63 -22.06
N CYS A 154 -0.67 5.76 -21.90
CA CYS A 154 -0.60 4.56 -21.07
C CYS A 154 0.61 3.71 -21.54
N PRO A 155 1.52 3.27 -20.66
CA PRO A 155 2.58 2.34 -21.06
C PRO A 155 1.93 1.02 -21.51
N GLU A 156 1.99 0.78 -22.81
CA GLU A 156 1.32 -0.25 -23.61
C GLU A 156 1.78 -1.70 -23.32
N LYS A 157 2.43 -1.96 -22.19
CA LYS A 157 2.98 -3.29 -21.86
C LYS A 157 2.83 -3.64 -20.38
N LEU A 158 1.59 -3.69 -19.90
CA LEU A 158 1.26 -4.57 -18.79
C LEU A 158 0.82 -5.91 -19.42
N PRO A 159 1.50 -7.04 -19.15
CA PRO A 159 0.98 -8.35 -19.55
C PRO A 159 -0.42 -8.47 -18.95
N LYS A 160 -1.36 -8.95 -19.77
CA LYS A 160 -2.81 -9.07 -19.54
C LYS A 160 -3.12 -9.83 -18.25
N LEU A 161 -2.89 -9.22 -17.09
CA LEU A 161 -3.47 -9.62 -15.82
C LEU A 161 -4.91 -9.12 -15.86
N ARG A 162 -5.87 -10.04 -15.66
CA ARG A 162 -7.31 -9.79 -15.61
C ARG A 162 -7.62 -8.81 -14.49
N ILE A 163 -7.34 -7.54 -14.70
CA ILE A 163 -7.70 -6.47 -13.79
C ILE A 163 -8.99 -5.86 -14.35
N LYS A 164 -10.10 -6.60 -14.22
CA LYS A 164 -11.43 -6.00 -14.24
C LYS A 164 -11.63 -5.38 -12.86
N ILE A 165 -10.97 -4.24 -12.61
CA ILE A 165 -11.29 -3.43 -11.44
C ILE A 165 -12.71 -2.90 -11.63
N ILE A 166 -13.58 -3.43 -10.78
CA ILE A 166 -14.79 -2.83 -10.20
C ILE A 166 -14.87 -1.34 -10.54
N LYS A 167 -15.70 -1.00 -11.53
CA LYS A 167 -16.23 0.35 -11.70
C LYS A 167 -17.07 0.65 -10.47
N PHE A 168 -16.54 1.38 -9.49
CA PHE A 168 -17.40 2.16 -8.60
C PHE A 168 -17.91 3.35 -9.40
N SER A 169 -19.17 3.25 -9.82
CA SER A 169 -19.93 4.30 -10.46
C SER A 169 -20.63 5.14 -9.39
N ALA A 170 -20.55 6.46 -9.57
CA ALA A 170 -21.25 7.56 -8.88
C ALA A 170 -20.86 7.85 -7.43
#